data_AF-A0AAU2IHB5-F1
#
_entry.id   AF-A0AAU2IHB5-F1
#
_cell.length_a   1.000
_cell.length_b   1.000
_cell.length_c   1.000
_cell.angle_alpha   90.00
_cell.angle_beta   90.00
_cell.angle_gamma   90.00
#
_symmetry.space_group_name_H-M   'P 1'
#
loop_
_entity.id
_entity.type
_entity.pdbx_description
1 polymer ?
#
loop_
_entity_poly.entity_id
_entity_poly.type
_entity_poly.pdbx_seq_one_letter_code
_entity_poly.pdbx_strand_id
1 'polypeptide(L)'
;MFRAAPTRAPLPAAQTAPAHQPPNTAAAPPTPAAKPAKQRDAFFDNAKYLAIVLVAMGHSWEPLTDHSRVAEALYMTVYTFHMPAFIVISGYFSRSFDMRPDRLRRLITGVAVPYVIFEVAYTFFKRWADNDPTQPFSLLDPWYLTWFLVALFVWRLTTPLWKIVRWPVPLAVAIAVLASVSPDIGDDLDLQRVLQFLPFFVVGLFLKPEHFQLVRRREVRILSVPIFAAALVLAYWAAPRMTSAWFYHRDSAQELGAPWWAGAVMTFALFGCSVVLTACFFAWVPRRKMWFTVLGAGTLYGYLLHGFIAKGSRFWGWFDDYAWLHKPLGEVFVTVVAASLITVLCTPPVQRMFRFAMEPKMEWAFKKDAAEVARDRGRVRA
;
A
#
# COMPACT_ATOMS: atom_id res chain seq x y z
N MET A 1 -77.25 -88.27 27.66
CA MET A 1 -77.28 -87.13 28.60
C MET A 1 -75.84 -86.72 28.89
N PHE A 2 -75.57 -85.42 28.84
CA PHE A 2 -74.25 -84.76 28.91
C PHE A 2 -73.40 -85.04 30.16
N ARG A 3 -72.07 -84.93 29.98
CA ARG A 3 -70.97 -84.43 30.89
C ARG A 3 -69.77 -85.40 30.89
N ALA A 4 -68.50 -85.01 30.98
CA ALA A 4 -67.70 -83.79 30.77
C ALA A 4 -66.21 -84.18 30.93
N ALA A 5 -65.28 -83.38 30.38
CA ALA A 5 -63.80 -83.37 30.55
C ALA A 5 -63.00 -84.51 29.86
N PRO A 6 -61.73 -84.30 29.40
CA PRO A 6 -60.74 -83.36 29.95
C PRO A 6 -59.93 -82.48 28.96
N THR A 7 -59.21 -81.55 29.59
CA THR A 7 -58.24 -80.55 29.12
C THR A 7 -57.13 -81.06 28.20
N ARG A 8 -56.83 -80.30 27.12
CA ARG A 8 -55.61 -80.39 26.31
C ARG A 8 -54.88 -79.05 26.29
N ALA A 9 -53.56 -79.10 26.46
CA ALA A 9 -52.63 -77.97 26.44
C ALA A 9 -52.54 -77.31 25.05
N PRO A 10 -52.29 -75.99 24.95
CA PRO A 10 -52.06 -75.33 23.66
C PRO A 10 -50.58 -75.49 23.21
N LEU A 11 -50.42 -75.77 21.92
CA LEU A 11 -49.15 -75.74 21.18
C LEU A 11 -48.62 -74.30 21.02
N PRO A 12 -47.29 -74.08 20.93
CA PRO A 12 -46.72 -72.75 20.78
C PRO A 12 -46.99 -72.13 19.40
N ALA A 13 -47.30 -70.84 19.39
CA ALA A 13 -47.64 -70.06 18.20
C ALA A 13 -46.41 -69.73 17.34
N ALA A 14 -46.64 -69.73 16.02
CA ALA A 14 -45.68 -69.49 14.95
C ALA A 14 -45.02 -68.10 15.00
N GLN A 15 -43.74 -68.05 14.63
CA GLN A 15 -42.93 -66.84 14.50
C GLN A 15 -43.50 -65.92 13.40
N THR A 16 -43.90 -64.71 13.78
CA THR A 16 -44.25 -63.62 12.87
C THR A 16 -43.00 -62.94 12.31
N ALA A 17 -42.92 -62.82 10.99
CA ALA A 17 -41.88 -62.09 10.26
C ALA A 17 -41.88 -60.58 10.61
N PRO A 18 -40.72 -59.88 10.55
CA PRO A 18 -40.65 -58.46 10.86
C PRO A 18 -41.21 -57.58 9.72
N ALA A 19 -41.96 -56.55 10.12
CA ALA A 19 -42.55 -55.53 9.26
C ALA A 19 -41.51 -54.70 8.49
N HIS A 20 -41.85 -54.34 7.25
CA HIS A 20 -41.09 -53.44 6.38
C HIS A 20 -40.83 -52.07 7.04
N GLN A 21 -39.55 -51.70 7.18
CA GLN A 21 -39.11 -50.33 7.45
C GLN A 21 -39.20 -49.49 6.16
N PRO A 22 -39.66 -48.22 6.21
CA PRO A 22 -39.59 -47.33 5.06
C PRO A 22 -38.13 -46.93 4.76
N PRO A 23 -37.79 -46.63 3.50
CA PRO A 23 -36.42 -46.36 3.09
C PRO A 23 -35.86 -45.10 3.74
N ASN A 24 -34.69 -45.30 4.34
CA ASN A 24 -33.81 -44.32 4.96
C ASN A 24 -33.59 -43.11 4.02
N THR A 25 -34.09 -41.93 4.40
CA THR A 25 -33.80 -40.69 3.69
C THR A 25 -32.32 -40.38 3.91
N ALA A 26 -31.50 -40.63 2.89
CA ALA A 26 -30.08 -40.33 2.93
C ALA A 26 -29.88 -38.85 3.26
N ALA A 27 -29.32 -38.58 4.44
CA ALA A 27 -28.92 -37.24 4.84
C ALA A 27 -27.95 -36.67 3.80
N ALA A 28 -28.28 -35.49 3.26
CA ALA A 28 -27.42 -34.77 2.35
C ALA A 28 -26.02 -34.58 2.98
N PRO A 29 -24.93 -34.72 2.22
CA PRO A 29 -23.59 -34.55 2.76
C PRO A 29 -23.45 -33.12 3.34
N PRO A 30 -22.79 -32.96 4.51
CA PRO A 30 -22.63 -31.66 5.12
C PRO A 30 -21.93 -30.73 4.14
N THR A 31 -22.58 -29.61 3.84
CA THR A 31 -22.01 -28.55 3.00
C THR A 31 -20.66 -28.15 3.62
N PRO A 32 -19.55 -28.11 2.85
CA PRO A 32 -18.26 -27.71 3.40
C PRO A 32 -18.42 -26.34 4.04
N ALA A 33 -18.23 -26.26 5.36
CA ALA A 33 -18.26 -25.01 6.08
C ALA A 33 -17.34 -24.02 5.35
N ALA A 34 -17.91 -22.90 4.91
CA ALA A 34 -17.16 -21.87 4.21
C ALA A 34 -15.95 -21.51 5.06
N LYS A 35 -14.74 -21.72 4.52
CA LYS A 35 -13.49 -21.40 5.21
C LYS A 35 -13.62 -19.98 5.78
N PRO A 36 -13.37 -19.76 7.09
CA PRO A 36 -13.51 -18.45 7.68
C PRO A 36 -12.68 -17.47 6.86
N ALA A 37 -13.33 -16.40 6.37
CA ALA A 37 -12.67 -15.38 5.58
C ALA A 37 -11.42 -14.90 6.34
N LYS A 38 -10.24 -15.05 5.73
CA LYS A 38 -8.95 -14.72 6.33
C LYS A 38 -9.02 -13.33 6.95
N GLN A 39 -9.00 -13.25 8.29
CA GLN A 39 -9.21 -12.01 9.00
C GLN A 39 -8.08 -11.03 8.65
N ARG A 40 -8.45 -9.87 8.14
CA ARG A 40 -7.51 -8.81 7.74
C ARG A 40 -6.74 -8.32 8.98
N ASP A 41 -5.41 -8.32 8.92
CA ASP A 41 -4.56 -7.92 10.05
C ASP A 41 -4.59 -6.39 10.21
N ALA A 42 -5.19 -5.94 11.32
CA ALA A 42 -5.40 -4.53 11.64
C ALA A 42 -4.09 -3.73 11.68
N PHE A 43 -2.97 -4.37 12.00
CA PHE A 43 -1.65 -3.74 12.00
C PHE A 43 -1.32 -3.11 10.65
N PHE A 44 -1.52 -3.82 9.54
CA PHE A 44 -1.15 -3.30 8.21
C PHE A 44 -2.08 -2.18 7.75
N ASP A 45 -3.36 -2.22 8.14
CA ASP A 45 -4.29 -1.13 7.86
C ASP A 45 -3.96 0.12 8.67
N ASN A 46 -3.61 -0.05 9.95
CA ASN A 46 -3.13 1.04 10.81
C ASN A 46 -1.82 1.63 10.27
N ALA A 47 -0.87 0.79 9.85
CA ALA A 47 0.41 1.23 9.30
C ALA A 47 0.21 2.06 8.03
N LYS A 48 -0.58 1.56 7.06
CA LYS A 48 -0.88 2.30 5.83
C LYS A 48 -1.60 3.63 6.12
N TYR A 49 -2.54 3.63 7.07
CA TYR A 49 -3.23 4.86 7.44
C TYR A 49 -2.28 5.89 8.07
N LEU A 50 -1.49 5.51 9.06
CA LEU A 50 -0.53 6.42 9.70
C LEU A 50 0.52 6.92 8.69
N ALA A 51 0.97 6.05 7.79
CA ALA A 51 1.90 6.44 6.74
C ALA A 51 1.26 7.43 5.75
N ILE A 52 -0.03 7.28 5.39
CA ILE A 52 -0.66 8.23 4.45
C ILE A 52 -0.89 9.59 5.10
N VAL A 53 -1.12 9.61 6.41
CA VAL A 53 -1.17 10.86 7.18
C VAL A 53 0.16 11.60 7.09
N LEU A 54 1.27 10.88 7.26
CA LEU A 54 2.62 11.44 7.13
C LEU A 54 2.93 11.94 5.71
N VAL A 55 2.47 11.24 4.66
CA VAL A 55 2.59 11.72 3.26
C VAL A 55 1.91 13.07 3.09
N ALA A 56 0.65 13.19 3.53
CA ALA A 56 -0.09 14.43 3.39
C ALA A 56 0.55 15.58 4.19
N MET A 57 1.04 15.28 5.40
CA MET A 57 1.79 16.25 6.22
C MET A 57 3.07 16.71 5.52
N GLY A 58 3.88 15.77 5.01
CA GLY A 58 5.10 16.08 4.26
C GLY A 58 4.84 17.03 3.08
N HIS A 59 3.87 16.72 2.23
CA HIS A 59 3.50 17.59 1.10
C HIS A 59 2.97 18.97 1.50
N SER A 60 2.32 19.06 2.66
CA SER A 60 1.83 20.33 3.21
C SER A 60 2.95 21.18 3.83
N TRP A 61 4.04 20.55 4.27
CA TRP A 61 5.20 21.25 4.83
C TRP A 61 6.20 21.72 3.79
N GLU A 62 6.22 21.12 2.59
CA GLU A 62 7.16 21.48 1.52
C GLU A 62 7.21 23.00 1.22
N PRO A 63 6.11 23.78 1.20
CA PRO A 63 6.19 25.24 1.03
C PRO A 63 6.75 26.01 2.25
N LEU A 64 6.86 25.36 3.40
CA LEU A 64 7.30 25.95 4.67
C LEU A 64 8.78 25.70 4.96
N THR A 65 9.44 24.80 4.22
CA THR A 65 10.82 24.35 4.47
C THR A 65 11.84 25.47 4.36
N ASP A 66 11.63 26.39 3.40
CA ASP A 66 12.56 27.50 3.13
C ASP A 66 12.54 28.56 4.23
N HIS A 67 11.43 28.66 4.97
CA HIS A 67 11.23 29.66 6.02
C HIS A 67 11.45 29.10 7.43
N SER A 68 11.43 27.77 7.59
CA SER A 68 11.49 27.12 8.89
C SER A 68 12.40 25.91 8.89
N ARG A 69 13.51 26.04 9.60
CA ARG A 69 14.45 24.93 9.84
C ARG A 69 13.79 23.76 10.58
N VAL A 70 12.78 24.04 11.41
CA VAL A 70 12.02 22.99 12.10
C VAL A 70 11.15 22.23 11.10
N ALA A 71 10.44 22.95 10.21
CA ALA A 71 9.67 22.34 9.14
C ALA A 71 10.57 21.49 8.22
N GLU A 72 11.74 21.99 7.82
CA GLU A 72 12.69 21.24 6.99
C GLU A 72 13.21 19.98 7.71
N ALA A 73 13.55 20.08 9.00
CA ALA A 73 13.99 18.92 9.77
C ALA A 73 12.91 17.84 9.88
N LEU A 74 11.65 18.25 10.12
CA LEU A 74 10.50 17.34 10.16
C LEU A 74 10.25 16.73 8.78
N TYR A 75 10.33 17.54 7.73
CA TYR A 75 10.21 17.13 6.34
C TYR A 75 11.24 16.06 5.99
N MET A 76 12.54 16.32 6.16
CA MET A 76 13.61 15.35 5.93
C MET A 76 13.42 14.06 6.73
N THR A 77 13.05 14.18 8.02
CA THR A 77 12.82 13.02 8.89
C THR A 77 11.69 12.15 8.35
N VAL A 78 10.55 12.75 8.00
CA VAL A 78 9.41 12.02 7.43
C VAL A 78 9.75 11.43 6.07
N TYR A 79 10.41 12.19 5.18
CA TYR A 79 10.83 11.76 3.85
C TYR A 79 11.80 10.58 3.87
N THR A 80 12.58 10.44 4.93
CA THR A 80 13.48 9.30 5.10
C THR A 80 12.75 7.95 5.21
N PHE A 81 11.53 7.88 5.76
CA PHE A 81 10.92 6.56 6.01
C PHE A 81 9.47 6.39 5.54
N HIS A 82 8.71 7.46 5.27
CA HIS A 82 7.30 7.29 4.95
C HIS A 82 7.07 6.51 3.64
N MET A 83 7.79 6.84 2.57
CA MET A 83 7.73 6.07 1.31
C MET A 83 8.33 4.67 1.49
N PRO A 84 9.55 4.50 2.06
CA PRO A 84 10.07 3.17 2.38
C PRO A 84 9.10 2.28 3.16
N ALA A 85 8.37 2.81 4.14
CA ALA A 85 7.36 2.06 4.89
C ALA A 85 6.21 1.57 3.99
N PHE A 86 5.68 2.42 3.12
CA PHE A 86 4.67 2.02 2.13
C PHE A 86 5.19 0.98 1.15
N ILE A 87 6.40 1.16 0.66
CA ILE A 87 7.04 0.28 -0.32
C ILE A 87 7.29 -1.09 0.30
N VAL A 88 7.79 -1.16 1.53
CA VAL A 88 8.00 -2.42 2.27
C VAL A 88 6.68 -3.17 2.48
N ILE A 89 5.60 -2.47 2.88
CA ILE A 89 4.26 -3.08 3.01
C ILE A 89 3.79 -3.60 1.65
N SER A 90 4.01 -2.85 0.58
CA SER A 90 3.61 -3.21 -0.78
C SER A 90 4.37 -4.44 -1.28
N GLY A 91 5.68 -4.53 -1.03
CA GLY A 91 6.50 -5.72 -1.29
C GLY A 91 5.99 -6.94 -0.52
N TYR A 92 5.69 -6.78 0.77
CA TYR A 92 5.17 -7.85 1.63
C TYR A 92 3.84 -8.44 1.12
N PHE A 93 2.94 -7.61 0.59
CA PHE A 93 1.69 -8.08 0.00
C PHE A 93 1.84 -8.62 -1.43
N SER A 94 2.97 -8.36 -2.09
CA SER A 94 3.25 -8.82 -3.45
C SER A 94 3.90 -10.20 -3.49
N ARG A 95 4.31 -10.75 -2.34
CA ARG A 95 4.97 -12.06 -2.18
C ARG A 95 4.26 -13.23 -2.82
N SER A 96 2.94 -13.21 -2.97
CA SER A 96 2.24 -14.29 -3.66
C SER A 96 2.26 -14.18 -5.17
N PHE A 97 2.48 -13.00 -5.77
CA PHE A 97 2.33 -12.74 -7.21
C PHE A 97 3.21 -13.66 -8.09
N ASP A 98 2.61 -14.19 -9.17
CA ASP A 98 3.13 -15.26 -10.04
C ASP A 98 2.69 -15.12 -11.52
N MET A 99 2.38 -13.91 -11.99
CA MET A 99 1.93 -13.62 -13.38
C MET A 99 0.67 -14.35 -13.87
N ARG A 100 -0.07 -15.04 -13.01
CA ARG A 100 -1.33 -15.67 -13.40
C ARG A 100 -2.32 -14.64 -13.98
N PRO A 101 -3.09 -14.95 -15.05
CA PRO A 101 -3.93 -13.98 -15.75
C PRO A 101 -4.88 -13.17 -14.85
N ASP A 102 -5.49 -13.79 -13.85
CA ASP A 102 -6.38 -13.11 -12.89
C ASP A 102 -5.64 -12.08 -12.01
N ARG A 103 -4.40 -12.37 -11.63
CA ARG A 103 -3.57 -11.46 -10.82
C ARG A 103 -3.00 -10.34 -11.66
N LEU A 104 -2.61 -10.64 -12.90
CA LEU A 104 -2.21 -9.62 -13.86
C LEU A 104 -3.38 -8.68 -14.16
N ARG A 105 -4.58 -9.23 -14.37
CA ARG A 105 -5.81 -8.44 -14.51
C ARG A 105 -6.04 -7.52 -13.31
N ARG A 106 -5.93 -8.02 -12.07
CA ARG A 106 -6.04 -7.20 -10.86
C ARG A 106 -4.96 -6.12 -10.76
N LEU A 107 -3.75 -6.40 -11.22
CA LEU A 107 -2.66 -5.41 -11.25
C LEU A 107 -2.99 -4.29 -12.26
N ILE A 108 -3.47 -4.65 -13.45
CA ILE A 108 -3.87 -3.68 -14.47
C ILE A 108 -5.04 -2.83 -13.96
N THR A 109 -6.12 -3.46 -13.50
CA THR A 109 -7.32 -2.74 -13.05
C THR A 109 -7.09 -1.94 -11.78
N GLY A 110 -6.24 -2.42 -10.86
CA GLY A 110 -6.03 -1.79 -9.55
C GLY A 110 -4.85 -0.83 -9.47
N VAL A 111 -4.00 -0.76 -10.51
CA VAL A 111 -2.82 0.12 -10.51
C VAL A 111 -2.70 0.87 -11.85
N ALA A 112 -2.59 0.16 -12.97
CA ALA A 112 -2.35 0.79 -14.27
C ALA A 112 -3.51 1.68 -14.74
N VAL A 113 -4.76 1.26 -14.52
CA VAL A 113 -5.92 2.08 -14.90
C VAL A 113 -6.09 3.30 -13.99
N PRO A 114 -6.04 3.17 -12.65
CA PRO A 114 -6.01 4.33 -11.78
C PRO A 114 -4.88 5.30 -12.15
N TYR A 115 -3.69 4.79 -12.51
CA TYR A 115 -2.59 5.64 -12.99
C TYR A 115 -3.02 6.49 -14.18
N VAL A 116 -3.49 5.87 -15.26
CA VAL A 116 -3.90 6.61 -16.48
C VAL A 116 -5.02 7.61 -16.18
N ILE A 117 -6.02 7.24 -15.38
CA ILE A 117 -7.14 8.14 -15.03
C ILE A 117 -6.63 9.36 -14.24
N PHE A 118 -5.78 9.14 -13.24
CA PHE A 118 -5.28 10.23 -12.40
C PHE A 118 -4.23 11.08 -13.11
N GLU A 119 -3.40 10.50 -13.97
CA GLU A 119 -2.44 11.25 -14.79
C GLU A 119 -3.17 12.25 -15.70
N VAL A 120 -4.23 11.78 -16.37
CA VAL A 120 -5.09 12.64 -17.19
C VAL A 120 -5.78 13.71 -16.33
N ALA A 121 -6.36 13.32 -15.19
CA ALA A 121 -7.03 14.27 -14.30
C ALA A 121 -6.07 15.34 -13.74
N TYR A 122 -4.84 14.96 -13.38
CA TYR A 122 -3.80 15.87 -12.92
C TYR A 122 -3.32 16.81 -14.03
N THR A 123 -3.18 16.32 -15.25
CA THR A 123 -2.82 17.16 -16.39
C THR A 123 -3.90 18.22 -16.65
N PHE A 124 -5.19 17.83 -16.64
CA PHE A 124 -6.28 18.80 -16.77
C PHE A 124 -6.31 19.80 -15.61
N PHE A 125 -6.11 19.33 -14.38
CA PHE A 125 -6.04 20.19 -13.21
C PHE A 125 -4.91 21.21 -13.32
N LYS A 126 -3.70 20.79 -13.73
CA LYS A 126 -2.56 21.71 -13.89
C LYS A 126 -2.81 22.73 -15.00
N ARG A 127 -3.30 22.31 -16.17
CA ARG A 127 -3.67 23.23 -17.27
C ARG A 127 -4.65 24.31 -16.82
N TRP A 128 -5.66 23.91 -16.05
CA TRP A 128 -6.67 24.84 -15.54
C TRP A 128 -6.12 25.74 -14.43
N ALA A 129 -5.38 25.18 -13.47
CA ALA A 129 -4.85 25.93 -12.33
C ALA A 129 -3.76 26.93 -12.73
N ASP A 130 -2.94 26.59 -13.73
CA ASP A 130 -1.80 27.39 -14.21
C ASP A 130 -2.17 28.28 -15.42
N ASN A 131 -3.42 28.22 -15.89
CA ASN A 131 -3.90 28.88 -17.12
C ASN A 131 -3.04 28.60 -18.37
N ASP A 132 -2.33 27.47 -18.41
CA ASP A 132 -1.53 27.04 -19.55
C ASP A 132 -2.23 25.89 -20.30
N PRO A 133 -3.01 26.18 -21.37
CA PRO A 133 -3.67 25.15 -22.15
C PRO A 133 -2.71 24.33 -23.02
N THR A 134 -1.45 24.76 -23.17
CA THR A 134 -0.47 24.15 -24.07
C THR A 134 0.31 23.01 -23.44
N GLN A 135 0.27 22.87 -22.12
CA GLN A 135 0.99 21.82 -21.39
C GLN A 135 0.72 20.44 -22.01
N PRO A 136 1.73 19.69 -22.47
CA PRO A 136 1.51 18.41 -23.16
C PRO A 136 0.88 17.35 -22.26
N PHE A 137 0.08 16.46 -22.86
CA PHE A 137 -0.30 15.20 -22.21
C PHE A 137 0.86 14.22 -22.36
N SER A 138 1.48 13.83 -21.25
CA SER A 138 2.47 12.76 -21.23
C SER A 138 2.05 11.70 -20.22
N LEU A 139 1.91 10.46 -20.68
CA LEU A 139 1.79 9.30 -19.78
C LEU A 139 3.16 8.76 -19.37
N LEU A 140 4.23 9.32 -19.91
CA LEU A 140 5.60 8.94 -19.64
C LEU A 140 6.27 9.88 -18.65
N ASP A 141 5.67 11.02 -18.33
CA ASP A 141 6.20 11.95 -17.31
C ASP A 141 5.18 12.05 -16.17
N PRO A 142 5.21 11.10 -15.20
CA PRO A 142 4.18 11.00 -14.18
C PRO A 142 4.18 12.22 -13.25
N TRP A 143 3.07 12.97 -13.23
CA TRP A 143 3.01 14.18 -12.44
C TRP A 143 2.79 13.94 -10.93
N TYR A 144 3.73 14.47 -10.13
CA TYR A 144 3.66 14.63 -8.67
C TYR A 144 3.56 13.34 -7.84
N LEU A 145 2.42 12.66 -7.85
CA LEU A 145 2.13 11.46 -7.03
C LEU A 145 1.99 10.19 -7.88
N THR A 146 1.74 10.31 -9.18
CA THR A 146 1.40 9.16 -10.02
C THR A 146 2.60 8.22 -10.24
N TRP A 147 3.82 8.70 -10.02
CA TRP A 147 5.05 7.91 -10.07
C TRP A 147 4.99 6.65 -9.21
N PHE A 148 4.37 6.72 -8.02
CA PHE A 148 4.31 5.59 -7.11
C PHE A 148 3.46 4.46 -7.71
N LEU A 149 2.45 4.77 -8.52
CA LEU A 149 1.65 3.75 -9.20
C LEU A 149 2.45 3.08 -10.31
N VAL A 150 3.22 3.85 -11.08
CA VAL A 150 4.17 3.32 -12.07
C VAL A 150 5.18 2.40 -11.39
N ALA A 151 5.81 2.87 -10.33
CA ALA A 151 6.78 2.12 -9.54
C ALA A 151 6.17 0.82 -8.99
N LEU A 152 4.99 0.90 -8.36
CA LEU A 152 4.26 -0.26 -7.86
C LEU A 152 3.92 -1.26 -8.96
N PHE A 153 3.55 -0.79 -10.16
CA PHE A 153 3.27 -1.64 -11.31
C PHE A 153 4.53 -2.40 -11.72
N VAL A 154 5.64 -1.70 -11.93
CA VAL A 154 6.94 -2.28 -12.33
C VAL A 154 7.46 -3.26 -11.28
N TRP A 155 7.46 -2.88 -10.00
CA TRP A 155 7.95 -3.74 -8.91
C TRP A 155 7.10 -5.02 -8.73
N ARG A 156 5.78 -4.89 -8.84
CA ARG A 156 4.89 -6.06 -8.80
C ARG A 156 5.08 -6.97 -10.00
N LEU A 157 5.20 -6.39 -11.19
CA LEU A 157 5.45 -7.14 -12.42
C LEU A 157 6.79 -7.90 -12.32
N THR A 158 7.85 -7.28 -11.80
CA THR A 158 9.18 -7.92 -11.66
C THR A 158 9.29 -8.88 -10.48
N THR A 159 8.27 -9.00 -9.62
CA THR A 159 8.28 -9.85 -8.41
C THR A 159 8.77 -11.30 -8.65
N PRO A 160 8.34 -12.03 -9.69
CA PRO A 160 8.81 -13.39 -9.93
C PRO A 160 10.32 -13.48 -10.17
N LEU A 161 10.92 -12.45 -10.81
CA LEU A 161 12.35 -12.41 -11.09
C LEU A 161 13.15 -12.37 -9.79
N TRP A 162 12.75 -11.51 -8.85
CA TRP A 162 13.41 -11.37 -7.55
C TRP A 162 13.40 -12.66 -6.71
N LYS A 163 12.39 -13.52 -6.89
CA LYS A 163 12.30 -14.80 -6.18
C LYS A 163 13.28 -15.87 -6.69
N ILE A 164 13.80 -15.70 -7.90
CA ILE A 164 14.74 -16.64 -8.54
C ILE A 164 16.19 -16.22 -8.24
N VAL A 165 16.43 -14.91 -8.07
CA VAL A 165 17.74 -14.36 -7.74
C VAL A 165 18.21 -14.85 -6.37
N ARG A 166 19.49 -15.27 -6.27
CA ARG A 166 20.07 -15.80 -5.03
C ARG A 166 20.34 -14.74 -3.96
N TRP A 167 20.71 -13.53 -4.37
CA TRP A 167 20.99 -12.38 -3.49
C TRP A 167 20.15 -11.16 -3.91
N PRO A 168 18.82 -11.21 -3.74
CA PRO A 168 17.92 -10.22 -4.33
C PRO A 168 18.07 -8.83 -3.72
N VAL A 169 18.27 -8.72 -2.40
CA VAL A 169 18.45 -7.42 -1.72
C VAL A 169 19.79 -6.76 -2.12
N PRO A 170 20.96 -7.44 -2.04
CA PRO A 170 22.21 -6.86 -2.54
C PRO A 170 22.14 -6.43 -4.01
N LEU A 171 21.51 -7.23 -4.87
CA LEU A 171 21.33 -6.88 -6.28
C LEU A 171 20.46 -5.62 -6.45
N ALA A 172 19.36 -5.51 -5.70
CA ALA A 172 18.51 -4.32 -5.73
C ALA A 172 19.26 -3.07 -5.25
N VAL A 173 20.08 -3.18 -4.21
CA VAL A 173 20.92 -2.06 -3.72
C VAL A 173 21.97 -1.68 -4.77
N ALA A 174 22.59 -2.65 -5.44
CA ALA A 174 23.52 -2.37 -6.52
C ALA A 174 22.84 -1.60 -7.68
N ILE A 175 21.62 -1.98 -8.05
CA ILE A 175 20.82 -1.26 -9.04
C ILE A 175 20.50 0.17 -8.58
N ALA A 176 20.14 0.36 -7.31
CA ALA A 176 19.89 1.69 -6.75
C ALA A 176 21.14 2.58 -6.78
N VAL A 177 22.32 2.01 -6.45
CA VAL A 177 23.60 2.73 -6.56
C VAL A 177 23.88 3.13 -8.00
N LEU A 178 23.74 2.20 -8.95
CA LEU A 178 23.93 2.50 -10.38
C LEU A 178 22.99 3.61 -10.85
N ALA A 179 21.73 3.60 -10.41
CA ALA A 179 20.79 4.67 -10.72
C ALA A 179 21.24 6.01 -10.14
N SER A 180 21.71 6.04 -8.89
CA SER A 180 22.16 7.28 -8.22
C SER A 180 23.41 7.93 -8.83
N VAL A 181 24.18 7.20 -9.64
CA VAL A 181 25.43 7.69 -10.24
C VAL A 181 25.34 7.89 -11.76
N SER A 182 24.19 7.58 -12.37
CA SER A 182 23.99 7.62 -13.81
C SER A 182 23.05 8.78 -14.19
N PRO A 183 23.61 9.91 -14.66
CA PRO A 183 22.81 11.08 -15.05
C PRO A 183 22.06 10.88 -16.38
N ASP A 184 22.41 9.84 -17.15
CA ASP A 184 21.77 9.54 -18.44
C ASP A 184 20.42 8.82 -18.29
N ILE A 185 20.02 8.48 -17.06
CA ILE A 185 18.69 7.92 -16.79
C ILE A 185 17.69 9.07 -16.84
N GLY A 186 17.02 9.21 -17.98
CA GLY A 186 16.01 10.25 -18.18
C GLY A 186 14.84 10.16 -17.21
N ASP A 187 14.11 11.27 -17.09
CA ASP A 187 12.94 11.44 -16.20
C ASP A 187 11.72 10.59 -16.62
N ASP A 188 11.80 9.92 -17.78
CA ASP A 188 10.74 9.05 -18.28
C ASP A 188 10.35 7.98 -17.23
N LEU A 189 9.06 7.94 -16.91
CA LEU A 189 8.38 7.07 -15.96
C LEU A 189 8.90 7.21 -14.52
N ASP A 190 9.57 8.31 -14.18
CA ASP A 190 10.25 8.52 -12.90
C ASP A 190 11.23 7.35 -12.60
N LEU A 191 11.91 6.85 -13.64
CA LEU A 191 12.70 5.62 -13.58
C LEU A 191 13.78 5.68 -12.49
N GLN A 192 14.40 6.83 -12.26
CA GLN A 192 15.33 7.03 -11.15
C GLN A 192 14.70 6.64 -9.80
N ARG A 193 13.49 7.12 -9.50
CA ARG A 193 12.75 6.74 -8.27
C ARG A 193 12.44 5.26 -8.24
N VAL A 194 11.98 4.70 -9.37
CA VAL A 194 11.65 3.28 -9.46
C VAL A 194 12.86 2.40 -9.11
N LEU A 195 14.05 2.76 -9.60
CA LEU A 195 15.28 2.00 -9.38
C LEU A 195 15.88 2.25 -7.99
N GLN A 196 15.93 3.50 -7.53
CA GLN A 196 16.51 3.86 -6.24
C GLN A 196 15.67 3.35 -5.05
N PHE A 197 14.34 3.29 -5.17
CA PHE A 197 13.46 2.74 -4.12
C PHE A 197 13.24 1.22 -4.19
N LEU A 198 13.67 0.56 -5.27
CA LEU A 198 13.56 -0.89 -5.47
C LEU A 198 14.05 -1.74 -4.28
N PRO A 199 15.18 -1.42 -3.59
CA PRO A 199 15.65 -2.18 -2.45
C PRO A 199 14.59 -2.36 -1.36
N PHE A 200 13.79 -1.33 -1.07
CA PHE A 200 12.75 -1.40 -0.04
C PHE A 200 11.62 -2.35 -0.43
N PHE A 201 11.27 -2.40 -1.72
CA PHE A 201 10.24 -3.31 -2.22
C PHE A 201 10.73 -4.76 -2.10
N VAL A 202 11.97 -5.00 -2.52
CA VAL A 202 12.60 -6.33 -2.45
C VAL A 202 12.75 -6.77 -1.00
N VAL A 203 13.18 -5.90 -0.07
CA VAL A 203 13.18 -6.19 1.37
C VAL A 203 11.79 -6.64 1.81
N GLY A 204 10.74 -5.86 1.49
CA GLY A 204 9.35 -6.22 1.78
C GLY A 204 8.94 -7.59 1.23
N LEU A 205 9.39 -7.94 0.02
CA LEU A 205 9.12 -9.22 -0.63
C LEU A 205 9.69 -10.43 0.14
N PHE A 206 10.79 -10.24 0.87
CA PHE A 206 11.40 -11.33 1.65
C PHE A 206 11.07 -11.27 3.15
N LEU A 207 10.40 -10.22 3.61
CA LEU A 207 9.87 -10.18 4.98
C LEU A 207 8.82 -11.27 5.20
N LYS A 208 8.89 -11.89 6.37
CA LYS A 208 7.95 -12.88 6.90
C LYS A 208 7.19 -12.33 8.12
N PRO A 209 6.01 -12.87 8.48
CA PRO A 209 5.23 -12.41 9.63
C PRO A 209 6.05 -12.28 10.93
N GLU A 210 7.04 -13.15 11.14
CA GLU A 210 7.90 -13.20 12.33
C GLU A 210 8.73 -11.92 12.48
N HIS A 211 9.20 -11.35 11.37
CA HIS A 211 9.96 -10.09 11.39
C HIS A 211 9.11 -8.92 11.88
N PHE A 212 7.82 -8.91 11.53
CA PHE A 212 6.87 -7.93 12.07
C PHE A 212 6.62 -8.16 13.57
N GLN A 213 6.74 -9.39 14.08
CA GLN A 213 6.66 -9.64 15.53
C GLN A 213 7.88 -9.10 16.27
N LEU A 214 9.06 -9.05 15.65
CA LEU A 214 10.27 -8.48 16.26
C LEU A 214 10.09 -6.97 16.52
N VAL A 215 9.65 -6.21 15.52
CA VAL A 215 9.43 -4.76 15.70
C VAL A 215 8.29 -4.44 16.66
N ARG A 216 7.38 -5.40 16.89
CA ARG A 216 6.25 -5.26 17.84
C ARG A 216 6.66 -5.49 19.31
N ARG A 217 7.93 -5.78 19.61
CA ARG A 217 8.44 -5.97 20.97
C ARG A 217 8.50 -4.64 21.75
N ARG A 218 8.31 -4.71 23.07
CA ARG A 218 8.29 -3.50 23.94
C ARG A 218 9.65 -2.81 23.94
N GLU A 219 10.72 -3.59 23.90
CA GLU A 219 12.10 -3.13 23.87
C GLU A 219 12.35 -2.30 22.61
N VAL A 220 11.94 -2.82 21.44
CA VAL A 220 12.07 -2.09 20.16
C VAL A 220 11.25 -0.80 20.21
N ARG A 221 10.01 -0.84 20.72
CA ARG A 221 9.16 0.35 20.86
C ARG A 221 9.81 1.47 21.69
N ILE A 222 10.50 1.10 22.79
CA ILE A 222 11.20 2.02 23.66
C ILE A 222 12.47 2.54 22.97
N LEU A 223 13.26 1.65 22.35
CA LEU A 223 14.47 2.01 21.60
C LEU A 223 14.18 2.89 20.38
N SER A 224 12.98 2.80 19.79
CA SER A 224 12.56 3.69 18.71
C SER A 224 12.51 5.17 19.11
N VAL A 225 12.30 5.49 20.39
CA VAL A 225 12.23 6.88 20.88
C VAL A 225 13.58 7.60 20.73
N PRO A 226 14.70 7.13 21.32
CA PRO A 226 15.98 7.77 21.14
C PRO A 226 16.47 7.72 19.69
N ILE A 227 16.13 6.68 18.91
CA ILE A 227 16.50 6.60 17.49
C ILE A 227 15.81 7.69 16.67
N PHE A 228 14.49 7.88 16.83
CA PHE A 228 13.77 8.96 16.16
C PHE A 228 14.21 10.34 16.64
N ALA A 229 14.49 10.50 17.94
CA ALA A 229 15.02 11.76 18.47
C ALA A 229 16.39 12.08 17.87
N ALA A 230 17.28 11.11 17.77
CA ALA A 230 18.59 11.27 17.13
C ALA A 230 18.46 11.60 15.64
N ALA A 231 17.55 10.93 14.92
CA ALA A 231 17.27 11.23 13.52
C ALA A 231 16.74 12.66 13.33
N LEU A 232 15.85 13.13 14.21
CA LEU A 232 15.33 14.50 14.16
C LEU A 232 16.41 15.54 14.47
N VAL A 233 17.28 15.28 15.46
CA VAL A 233 18.42 16.15 15.78
C VAL A 233 19.40 16.20 14.61
N LEU A 234 19.70 15.05 13.99
CA LEU A 234 20.55 14.97 12.81
C LEU A 234 19.93 15.72 11.63
N ALA A 235 18.63 15.53 11.37
CA ALA A 235 17.90 16.25 10.32
C ALA A 235 17.93 17.76 10.58
N TYR A 236 17.72 18.20 11.81
CA TYR A 236 17.81 19.61 12.17
C TYR A 236 19.23 20.16 11.95
N TRP A 237 20.27 19.39 12.27
CA TRP A 237 21.65 19.75 11.97
C TRP A 237 21.94 19.78 10.45
N ALA A 238 21.37 18.85 9.69
CA ALA A 238 21.60 18.71 8.25
C ALA A 238 20.79 19.70 7.40
N ALA A 239 19.63 20.17 7.86
CA ALA A 239 18.72 21.05 7.13
C ALA A 239 19.40 22.25 6.43
N PRO A 240 20.29 23.03 7.07
CA PRO A 240 20.97 24.14 6.39
C PRO A 240 22.22 23.73 5.58
N ARG A 241 22.59 22.44 5.57
CA ARG A 241 23.87 21.93 5.03
C ARG A 241 23.70 20.96 3.85
N MET A 242 22.51 20.42 3.66
CA MET A 242 22.24 19.37 2.69
C MET A 242 20.88 19.61 2.06
N THR A 243 20.80 19.47 0.74
CA THR A 243 19.53 19.53 0.02
C THR A 243 18.61 18.38 0.42
N SER A 244 17.33 18.66 0.65
CA SER A 244 16.30 17.63 0.86
C SER A 244 15.97 16.85 -0.42
N ALA A 245 16.45 17.29 -1.59
CA ALA A 245 16.27 16.58 -2.85
C ALA A 245 16.84 15.15 -2.84
N TRP A 246 17.86 14.87 -2.01
CA TRP A 246 18.39 13.52 -1.80
C TRP A 246 17.31 12.51 -1.38
N PHE A 247 16.29 12.94 -0.63
CA PHE A 247 15.23 12.06 -0.15
C PHE A 247 14.14 11.79 -1.21
N TYR A 248 14.17 12.51 -2.35
CA TYR A 248 13.22 12.28 -3.44
C TYR A 248 13.60 11.11 -4.32
N HIS A 249 14.88 10.68 -4.28
CA HIS A 249 15.41 9.56 -5.05
C HIS A 249 15.14 9.65 -6.57
N ARG A 250 14.95 10.87 -7.09
CA ARG A 250 14.62 11.11 -8.50
C ARG A 250 15.81 11.62 -9.32
N ASP A 251 16.84 12.09 -8.63
CA ASP A 251 18.00 12.76 -9.21
C ASP A 251 19.26 11.91 -8.95
N SER A 252 20.18 11.95 -9.89
CA SER A 252 21.54 11.43 -9.74
C SER A 252 22.37 12.39 -8.90
N ALA A 253 23.48 11.91 -8.34
CA ALA A 253 24.37 12.76 -7.54
C ALA A 253 24.84 14.00 -8.32
N GLN A 254 25.12 13.83 -9.62
CA GLN A 254 25.60 14.90 -10.49
C GLN A 254 24.53 15.97 -10.74
N GLU A 255 23.26 15.58 -10.91
CA GLU A 255 22.13 16.52 -11.04
C GLU A 255 21.90 17.33 -9.76
N LEU A 256 22.22 16.75 -8.60
CA LEU A 256 22.22 17.44 -7.31
C LEU A 256 23.47 18.31 -7.07
N GLY A 257 24.37 18.43 -8.05
CA GLY A 257 25.61 19.18 -7.93
C GLY A 257 26.67 18.51 -7.05
N ALA A 258 26.52 17.22 -6.76
CA ALA A 258 27.44 16.43 -5.96
C ALA A 258 28.33 15.54 -6.85
N PRO A 259 29.54 15.15 -6.38
CA PRO A 259 30.37 14.21 -7.13
C PRO A 259 29.70 12.84 -7.20
N TRP A 260 29.89 12.10 -8.30
CA TRP A 260 29.23 10.81 -8.56
C TRP A 260 29.36 9.81 -7.38
N TRP A 261 30.50 9.77 -6.69
CA TRP A 261 30.73 8.85 -5.58
C TRP A 261 29.83 9.15 -4.38
N ALA A 262 29.37 10.41 -4.23
CA ALA A 262 28.42 10.79 -3.20
C ALA A 262 27.09 10.06 -3.40
N GLY A 263 26.68 9.75 -4.64
CA GLY A 263 25.47 8.97 -4.93
C GLY A 263 25.53 7.57 -4.31
N ALA A 264 26.67 6.89 -4.45
CA ALA A 264 26.88 5.59 -3.82
C ALA A 264 26.82 5.68 -2.29
N VAL A 265 27.54 6.64 -1.69
CA VAL A 265 27.57 6.84 -0.24
C VAL A 265 26.17 7.16 0.30
N MET A 266 25.47 8.11 -0.33
CA MET A 266 24.12 8.52 0.05
C MET A 266 23.11 7.39 -0.12
N THR A 267 23.24 6.57 -1.17
CA THR A 267 22.37 5.40 -1.35
C THR A 267 22.48 4.43 -0.17
N PHE A 268 23.69 4.08 0.27
CA PHE A 268 23.88 3.20 1.43
C PHE A 268 23.43 3.86 2.73
N ALA A 269 23.77 5.13 2.94
CA ALA A 269 23.42 5.88 4.15
C ALA A 269 21.90 6.03 4.30
N LEU A 270 21.22 6.49 3.25
CA LEU A 270 19.77 6.66 3.23
C LEU A 270 19.07 5.30 3.32
N PHE A 271 19.50 4.28 2.58
CA PHE A 271 18.92 2.94 2.70
C PHE A 271 18.98 2.42 4.15
N GLY A 272 20.13 2.54 4.81
CA GLY A 272 20.30 2.17 6.21
C GLY A 272 19.37 2.94 7.15
N CYS A 273 19.37 4.27 7.04
CA CYS A 273 18.53 5.15 7.86
C CYS A 273 17.04 4.86 7.66
N SER A 274 16.60 4.74 6.41
CA SER A 274 15.23 4.42 6.01
C SER A 274 14.77 3.08 6.56
N VAL A 275 15.60 2.03 6.49
CA VAL A 275 15.26 0.71 7.06
C VAL A 275 15.08 0.79 8.57
N VAL A 276 16.00 1.47 9.27
CA VAL A 276 15.94 1.63 10.73
C VAL A 276 14.70 2.44 11.15
N LEU A 277 14.46 3.59 10.52
CA LEU A 277 13.30 4.43 10.83
C LEU A 277 11.98 3.79 10.44
N THR A 278 11.94 3.02 9.35
CA THR A 278 10.77 2.21 8.97
C THR A 278 10.46 1.15 10.04
N ALA A 279 11.47 0.46 10.55
CA ALA A 279 11.30 -0.51 11.64
C ALA A 279 10.80 0.17 12.93
N CYS A 280 11.33 1.37 13.25
CA CYS A 280 10.88 2.15 14.39
C CYS A 280 9.43 2.63 14.24
N PHE A 281 9.05 3.09 13.04
CA PHE A 281 7.68 3.46 12.73
C PHE A 281 6.73 2.27 12.93
N PHE A 282 7.08 1.09 12.41
CA PHE A 282 6.30 -0.12 12.60
C PHE A 282 6.19 -0.56 14.06
N ALA A 283 7.19 -0.25 14.90
CA ALA A 283 7.13 -0.53 16.34
C ALA A 283 6.06 0.29 17.07
N TRP A 284 5.71 1.47 16.56
CA TRP A 284 4.67 2.34 17.12
C TRP A 284 3.27 2.10 16.57
N VAL A 285 3.14 1.36 15.46
CA VAL A 285 1.83 1.05 14.87
C VAL A 285 1.00 0.16 15.82
N PRO A 286 -0.23 0.58 16.19
CA PRO A 286 -1.10 -0.23 17.03
C PRO A 286 -1.49 -1.56 16.36
N ARG A 287 -1.47 -2.65 17.15
CA ARG A 287 -1.82 -4.00 16.68
C ARG A 287 -3.32 -4.30 16.72
N ARG A 288 -4.03 -3.64 17.65
CA ARG A 288 -5.47 -3.81 17.84
C ARG A 288 -6.25 -3.02 16.80
N LYS A 289 -7.52 -3.40 16.60
CA LYS A 289 -8.47 -2.56 15.86
C LYS A 289 -8.63 -1.23 16.60
N MET A 290 -8.40 -0.15 15.87
CA MET A 290 -8.55 1.24 16.29
C MET A 290 -9.69 1.88 15.48
N TRP A 291 -10.14 3.06 15.89
CA TRP A 291 -11.19 3.80 15.17
C TRP A 291 -10.80 4.09 13.71
N PHE A 292 -9.52 4.34 13.45
CA PHE A 292 -8.99 4.62 12.12
C PHE A 292 -8.59 3.37 11.30
N THR A 293 -8.72 2.15 11.85
CA THR A 293 -8.35 0.93 11.11
C THR A 293 -9.14 0.80 9.80
N VAL A 294 -10.40 1.23 9.80
CA VAL A 294 -11.27 1.21 8.60
C VAL A 294 -10.74 2.16 7.51
N LEU A 295 -10.10 3.26 7.90
CA LEU A 295 -9.52 4.25 6.99
C LEU A 295 -8.29 3.69 6.25
N GLY A 296 -7.64 2.66 6.79
CA GLY A 296 -6.53 1.95 6.13
C GLY A 296 -6.90 1.26 4.81
N ALA A 297 -8.19 1.10 4.51
CA ALA A 297 -8.66 0.67 3.19
C ALA A 297 -8.71 1.81 2.15
N GLY A 298 -8.88 3.06 2.61
CA GLY A 298 -9.02 4.24 1.77
C GLY A 298 -7.71 4.93 1.41
N THR A 299 -6.55 4.36 1.74
CA THR A 299 -5.27 5.07 1.63
C THR A 299 -4.88 5.40 0.20
N LEU A 300 -5.28 4.59 -0.79
CA LEU A 300 -5.08 4.92 -2.21
C LEU A 300 -5.93 6.13 -2.65
N TYR A 301 -7.15 6.24 -2.11
CA TYR A 301 -8.04 7.37 -2.34
C TYR A 301 -7.46 8.64 -1.71
N GLY A 302 -7.05 8.56 -0.45
CA GLY A 302 -6.34 9.66 0.22
C GLY A 302 -5.09 10.08 -0.54
N TYR A 303 -4.27 9.11 -0.96
CA TYR A 303 -3.06 9.35 -1.74
C TYR A 303 -3.34 10.13 -3.03
N LEU A 304 -4.25 9.68 -3.87
CA LEU A 304 -4.45 10.32 -5.16
C LEU A 304 -5.31 11.59 -5.09
N LEU A 305 -6.18 11.74 -4.10
CA LEU A 305 -7.05 12.92 -3.99
C LEU A 305 -6.39 14.09 -3.25
N HIS A 306 -5.53 13.84 -2.26
CA HIS A 306 -4.91 14.94 -1.51
C HIS A 306 -3.99 15.78 -2.39
N GLY A 307 -3.41 15.20 -3.45
CA GLY A 307 -2.48 15.92 -4.31
C GLY A 307 -3.12 17.09 -5.05
N PHE A 308 -4.40 17.00 -5.43
CA PHE A 308 -5.16 18.13 -5.99
C PHE A 308 -5.23 19.31 -5.01
N ILE A 309 -5.41 19.02 -3.72
CA ILE A 309 -5.51 20.05 -2.69
C ILE A 309 -4.12 20.60 -2.35
N ALA A 310 -3.12 19.73 -2.20
CA ALA A 310 -1.74 20.13 -1.89
C ALA A 310 -1.08 20.96 -3.00
N LYS A 311 -1.39 20.67 -4.28
CA LYS A 311 -0.92 21.49 -5.40
C LYS A 311 -1.82 22.69 -5.65
N GLY A 312 -3.14 22.55 -5.49
CA GLY A 312 -4.08 23.66 -5.55
C GLY A 312 -3.75 24.77 -4.56
N SER A 313 -3.37 24.43 -3.32
CA SER A 313 -2.93 25.42 -2.33
C SER A 313 -1.69 26.21 -2.76
N ARG A 314 -0.87 25.66 -3.66
CA ARG A 314 0.28 26.37 -4.23
C ARG A 314 -0.13 27.23 -5.43
N PHE A 315 -0.90 26.67 -6.35
CA PHE A 315 -1.38 27.42 -7.52
C PHE A 315 -2.24 28.63 -7.13
N TRP A 316 -3.01 28.51 -6.05
CA TRP A 316 -3.84 29.61 -5.54
C TRP A 316 -3.14 30.46 -4.47
N GLY A 317 -1.82 30.36 -4.33
CA GLY A 317 -1.04 31.27 -3.48
C GLY A 317 -1.37 31.23 -1.99
N TRP A 318 -1.94 30.14 -1.44
CA TRP A 318 -2.36 30.13 -0.03
C TRP A 318 -1.19 30.40 0.93
N PHE A 319 0.01 29.92 0.61
CA PHE A 319 1.20 30.14 1.43
C PHE A 319 1.81 31.53 1.22
N ASP A 320 1.53 32.18 0.08
CA ASP A 320 2.05 33.51 -0.27
C ASP A 320 1.12 34.61 0.29
N ASP A 321 -0.19 34.43 0.15
CA ASP A 321 -1.22 35.36 0.61
C ASP A 321 -1.32 35.43 2.14
N TYR A 322 -1.01 34.32 2.84
CA TYR A 322 -1.18 34.19 4.28
C TYR A 322 0.15 33.97 4.99
N ALA A 323 0.92 35.06 5.17
CA ALA A 323 2.24 35.04 5.82
C ALA A 323 2.26 34.44 7.24
N TRP A 324 1.12 34.37 7.93
CA TRP A 324 1.03 33.73 9.26
C TRP A 324 1.19 32.21 9.20
N LEU A 325 1.01 31.58 8.04
CA LEU A 325 1.22 30.14 7.83
C LEU A 325 2.70 29.74 8.02
N HIS A 326 3.63 30.66 7.78
CA HIS A 326 5.07 30.47 7.99
C HIS A 326 5.51 30.65 9.46
N LYS A 327 4.57 30.98 10.37
CA LYS A 327 4.85 31.08 11.81
C LYS A 327 4.56 29.73 12.49
N PRO A 328 5.10 29.47 13.70
CA PRO A 328 4.90 28.18 14.38
C PRO A 328 3.43 27.76 14.55
N LEU A 329 2.52 28.71 14.84
CA LEU A 329 1.09 28.41 14.92
C LEU A 329 0.49 28.05 13.55
N GLY A 330 0.99 28.67 12.48
CA GLY A 330 0.66 28.35 11.10
C GLY A 330 1.10 26.95 10.70
N GLU A 331 2.35 26.58 11.02
CA GLU A 331 2.88 25.24 10.76
C GLU A 331 2.06 24.14 11.47
N VAL A 332 1.68 24.39 12.74
CA VAL A 332 0.81 23.49 13.50
C VAL A 332 -0.59 23.42 12.87
N PHE A 333 -1.14 24.56 12.45
CA PHE A 333 -2.42 24.61 11.77
C PHE A 333 -2.40 23.80 10.46
N VAL A 334 -1.41 24.02 9.60
CA VAL A 334 -1.22 23.28 8.34
C VAL A 334 -1.12 21.77 8.61
N THR A 335 -0.37 21.38 9.64
CA THR A 335 -0.24 19.98 10.07
C THR A 335 -1.58 19.35 10.43
N VAL A 336 -2.38 20.04 11.26
CA VAL A 336 -3.70 19.56 11.70
C VAL A 336 -4.68 19.50 10.54
N VAL A 337 -4.66 20.50 9.65
CA VAL A 337 -5.50 20.52 8.46
C VAL A 337 -5.13 19.37 7.51
N ALA A 338 -3.85 19.15 7.25
CA ALA A 338 -3.39 18.05 6.39
C ALA A 338 -3.81 16.68 6.95
N ALA A 339 -3.62 16.45 8.25
CA ALA A 339 -4.04 15.22 8.94
C ALA A 339 -5.56 15.04 8.94
N SER A 340 -6.33 16.12 9.13
CA SER A 340 -7.79 16.07 9.10
C SER A 340 -8.31 15.79 7.68
N LEU A 341 -7.76 16.48 6.68
CA LEU A 341 -8.10 16.32 5.29
C LEU A 341 -7.89 14.87 4.83
N ILE A 342 -6.70 14.32 5.05
CA ILE A 342 -6.41 12.95 4.62
C ILE A 342 -7.27 11.92 5.36
N THR A 343 -7.61 12.17 6.63
CA THR A 343 -8.56 11.36 7.39
C THR A 343 -9.92 11.33 6.69
N VAL A 344 -10.44 12.50 6.29
CA VAL A 344 -11.72 12.63 5.56
C VAL A 344 -11.65 11.93 4.21
N LEU A 345 -10.57 12.13 3.46
CA LEU A 345 -10.39 11.51 2.13
C LEU A 345 -10.29 9.97 2.18
N CYS A 346 -9.83 9.42 3.32
CA CYS A 346 -9.78 7.97 3.52
C CYS A 346 -11.12 7.37 3.98
N THR A 347 -12.16 8.17 4.19
CA THR A 347 -13.45 7.67 4.71
C THR A 347 -14.22 6.82 3.69
N PRO A 348 -15.06 5.86 4.15
CA PRO A 348 -15.86 5.04 3.25
C PRO A 348 -16.78 5.79 2.28
N PRO A 349 -17.39 6.94 2.63
CA PRO A 349 -18.15 7.75 1.66
C PRO A 349 -17.33 8.19 0.45
N VAL A 350 -16.11 8.71 0.67
CA VAL A 350 -15.21 9.13 -0.41
C VAL A 350 -14.78 7.92 -1.25
N GLN A 351 -14.49 6.79 -0.61
CA GLN A 351 -14.19 5.54 -1.32
C GLN A 351 -15.33 5.13 -2.25
N ARG A 352 -16.59 5.19 -1.79
CA ARG A 352 -17.75 4.85 -2.63
C ARG A 352 -17.91 5.81 -3.81
N MET A 353 -17.65 7.10 -3.60
CA MET A 353 -17.77 8.13 -4.63
C MET A 353 -16.74 7.96 -5.76
N PHE A 354 -15.49 7.67 -5.41
CA PHE A 354 -14.39 7.54 -6.39
C PHE A 354 -14.06 6.10 -6.78
N ARG A 355 -14.84 5.11 -6.33
CA ARG A 355 -14.62 3.69 -6.62
C ARG A 355 -14.53 3.40 -8.12
N PHE A 356 -15.27 4.13 -8.93
CA PHE A 356 -15.28 3.95 -10.39
C PHE A 356 -13.90 4.21 -11.03
N ALA A 357 -13.12 5.13 -10.46
CA ALA A 357 -11.79 5.49 -10.94
C ALA A 357 -10.69 4.62 -10.32
N MET A 358 -10.81 4.28 -9.04
CA MET A 358 -9.76 3.57 -8.28
C MET A 358 -9.86 2.04 -8.34
N GLU A 359 -11.07 1.51 -8.50
CA GLU A 359 -11.32 0.07 -8.53
C GLU A 359 -12.20 -0.33 -9.75
N PRO A 360 -11.79 0.03 -10.98
CA PRO A 360 -12.56 -0.31 -12.17
C PRO A 360 -12.49 -1.82 -12.46
N LYS A 361 -13.64 -2.51 -12.47
CA LYS A 361 -13.68 -3.97 -12.71
C LYS A 361 -13.28 -4.39 -14.14
N MET A 362 -13.48 -3.48 -15.11
CA MET A 362 -13.19 -3.62 -16.55
C MET A 362 -13.49 -5.02 -17.12
N GLU A 363 -14.62 -5.64 -16.76
CA GLU A 363 -14.92 -7.02 -17.17
C GLU A 363 -15.10 -7.18 -18.68
N TRP A 364 -15.39 -6.08 -19.38
CA TRP A 364 -15.51 -6.01 -20.83
C TRP A 364 -14.16 -6.06 -21.57
N ALA A 365 -13.06 -5.63 -20.94
CA ALA A 365 -11.77 -5.47 -21.59
C ALA A 365 -10.91 -6.75 -21.61
N PHE A 366 -11.29 -7.77 -20.83
CA PHE A 366 -10.53 -9.01 -20.70
C PHE A 366 -11.28 -10.19 -21.28
N LYS A 367 -10.53 -11.11 -21.91
CA LYS A 367 -11.09 -12.40 -22.36
C LYS A 367 -11.67 -13.15 -21.16
N LYS A 368 -12.90 -13.64 -21.29
CA LYS A 368 -13.53 -14.50 -20.28
C LYS A 368 -12.69 -15.78 -20.15
N ASP A 369 -12.37 -16.16 -18.93
CA ASP A 369 -11.57 -17.35 -18.67
C ASP A 369 -12.34 -18.58 -19.16
N ALA A 370 -11.77 -19.34 -20.09
CA ALA A 370 -12.42 -20.51 -20.68
C ALA A 370 -12.79 -21.55 -19.60
N ALA A 371 -12.02 -21.63 -18.50
CA ALA A 371 -12.31 -22.49 -17.36
C ALA A 371 -13.50 -21.99 -16.52
N GLU A 372 -13.68 -20.67 -16.42
CA GLU A 372 -14.82 -20.05 -15.73
C GLU A 372 -16.10 -20.20 -16.55
N VAL A 373 -16.02 -19.98 -17.87
CA VAL A 373 -17.11 -20.24 -18.82
C VAL A 373 -17.49 -21.72 -18.83
N ALA A 374 -16.54 -22.64 -18.72
CA ALA A 374 -16.82 -24.07 -18.62
C ALA A 374 -17.50 -24.45 -17.29
N ARG A 375 -17.11 -23.84 -16.16
CA ARG A 375 -17.77 -24.04 -14.86
C ARG A 375 -19.19 -23.49 -14.82
N ASP A 376 -19.42 -22.33 -15.41
CA ASP A 376 -20.76 -21.74 -15.51
C ASP A 376 -21.67 -22.56 -16.41
N ARG A 377 -21.15 -23.11 -17.52
CA ARG A 377 -21.89 -24.06 -18.37
C ARG A 377 -22.21 -25.38 -17.65
N GLY A 378 -21.36 -25.82 -16.72
CA GLY A 378 -21.62 -26.99 -15.87
C GLY A 378 -22.68 -26.73 -14.81
N ARG A 379 -22.77 -25.50 -14.28
CA ARG A 379 -23.79 -25.09 -13.29
C ARG A 379 -25.18 -24.84 -13.87
N VAL A 380 -25.27 -24.47 -15.15
CA VAL A 380 -26.56 -24.26 -15.83
C VAL A 380 -27.15 -25.58 -16.35
N ARG A 381 -26.33 -26.66 -16.41
CA ARG A 381 -26.75 -28.00 -16.85
C ARG A 381 -27.08 -28.97 -15.71
N ALA A 382 -26.91 -28.55 -14.46
CA ALA A 382 -27.32 -29.28 -13.25
C ALA A 382 -28.47 -28.51 -12.60
#